data_AF-A0A534ZGW6-F1
#
_entry.id   AF-A0A534ZGW6-F1
#
_cell.length_a   1.000
_cell.length_b   1.000
_cell.length_c   1.000
_cell.angle_alpha   90.00
_cell.angle_beta   90.00
_cell.angle_gamma   90.00
#
_symmetry.space_group_name_H-M   'P 1'
#
loop_
_entity.id
_entity.type
_entity.pdbx_description
1 polymer ?
#
loop_
_entity_poly.entity_id
_entity_poly.type
_entity_poly.pdbx_seq_one_letter_code
_entity_poly.pdbx_strand_id
1 'polypeptide(L)'
;MASRSRSSRGRTCSSSSRTAGRVRNVSKGPNERPHPTGSASRSGSTSPSSGEEWGFSTRAVHIGQGPDPATGAVVQPIHLATTYAQEGVGKHKGFEYSRSGNPTRQALEECLAALEDAKHGLAFASGLGAETTLLFLLSPGDHVVYM
;
A
#
# COMPACT_ATOMS: atom_id res chain seq x y z
N MET A 1 -23.42 -47.03 -6.37
CA MET A 1 -24.63 -47.61 -5.75
C MET A 1 -24.24 -48.24 -4.42
N ALA A 2 -24.42 -47.51 -3.30
CA ALA A 2 -24.47 -48.06 -1.95
C ALA A 2 -25.07 -46.99 -1.03
N SER A 3 -26.40 -46.99 -0.91
CA SER A 3 -27.15 -46.17 0.04
C SER A 3 -26.98 -46.74 1.45
N ARG A 4 -26.70 -45.89 2.45
CA ARG A 4 -27.13 -46.15 3.84
C ARG A 4 -27.55 -44.84 4.51
N SER A 5 -28.86 -44.73 4.72
CA SER A 5 -29.53 -43.77 5.58
C SER A 5 -29.27 -44.07 7.05
N ARG A 6 -29.13 -43.02 7.88
CA ARG A 6 -29.52 -42.99 9.31
C ARG A 6 -29.47 -41.51 9.75
N SER A 7 -30.62 -40.85 9.87
CA SER A 7 -31.48 -40.81 11.07
C SER A 7 -30.99 -39.78 12.10
N SER A 8 -31.65 -38.61 12.01
CA SER A 8 -32.07 -37.69 13.06
C SER A 8 -31.62 -37.96 14.50
N ARG A 9 -31.08 -36.90 15.14
CA ARG A 9 -31.42 -36.53 16.53
C ARG A 9 -31.07 -35.06 16.75
N GLY A 10 -32.11 -34.24 16.82
CA GLY A 10 -32.02 -32.84 17.20
C GLY A 10 -31.60 -32.68 18.66
N ARG A 11 -30.96 -31.55 18.94
CA ARG A 11 -30.87 -30.96 20.29
C ARG A 11 -31.31 -29.51 20.16
N THR A 12 -32.56 -29.28 20.50
CA THR A 12 -33.11 -27.96 20.81
C THR A 12 -32.61 -27.57 22.19
N CYS A 13 -31.81 -26.51 22.30
CA CYS A 13 -31.52 -25.89 23.59
C CYS A 13 -32.50 -24.73 23.78
N SER A 14 -33.37 -24.93 24.76
CA SER A 14 -34.45 -24.06 25.18
C SER A 14 -33.97 -22.78 25.85
N SER A 15 -34.76 -21.73 25.63
CA SER A 15 -34.91 -20.49 26.39
C SER A 15 -34.60 -20.57 27.89
N SER A 16 -33.95 -19.53 28.42
CA SER A 16 -34.22 -19.00 29.76
C SER A 16 -33.63 -17.61 29.95
N SER A 17 -34.55 -16.66 30.04
CA SER A 17 -34.46 -15.28 30.50
C SER A 17 -33.68 -15.10 31.81
N ARG A 18 -32.74 -14.14 31.86
CA ARG A 18 -32.31 -13.48 33.10
C ARG A 18 -32.05 -11.98 32.89
N THR A 19 -33.08 -11.22 33.26
CA THR A 19 -33.05 -10.04 34.11
C THR A 19 -32.16 -8.86 33.72
N ALA A 20 -32.82 -7.81 33.21
CA ALA A 20 -32.30 -6.46 33.06
C ALA A 20 -31.85 -5.88 34.42
N GLY A 21 -30.53 -5.77 34.61
CA GLY A 21 -29.93 -5.00 35.68
C GLY A 21 -29.94 -3.51 35.35
N ARG A 22 -30.87 -2.77 35.95
CA ARG A 22 -31.00 -1.32 35.90
C ARG A 22 -29.78 -0.64 36.56
N VAL A 23 -28.83 -0.18 35.76
CA VAL A 23 -27.71 0.64 36.24
C VAL A 23 -28.23 2.04 36.57
N ARG A 24 -28.01 2.47 37.81
CA ARG A 24 -28.45 3.76 38.36
C ARG A 24 -27.60 4.89 37.77
N ASN A 25 -28.25 5.93 37.23
CA ASN A 25 -27.56 7.15 36.80
C ASN A 25 -26.92 7.85 38.01
N VAL A 26 -25.60 8.04 37.96
CA VAL A 26 -24.85 8.89 38.89
C VAL A 26 -25.08 10.34 38.47
N SER A 27 -25.72 11.12 39.33
CA SER A 27 -25.88 12.57 39.19
C SER A 27 -24.50 13.25 39.27
N LYS A 28 -24.00 13.79 38.15
CA LYS A 28 -22.80 14.63 38.14
C LYS A 28 -23.08 15.94 38.91
N GLY A 29 -22.26 16.21 39.93
CA GLY A 29 -22.26 17.47 40.68
C GLY A 29 -21.69 18.64 39.85
N PRO A 30 -21.86 19.89 40.30
CA PRO A 30 -21.78 21.09 39.45
C PRO A 30 -20.35 21.62 39.23
N ASN A 31 -19.34 20.77 39.08
CA ASN A 31 -17.96 21.25 38.89
C ASN A 31 -17.15 20.37 37.94
N GLU A 32 -17.48 20.42 36.64
CA GLU A 32 -16.61 19.96 35.56
C GLU A 32 -16.28 21.16 34.65
N ARG A 33 -14.99 21.46 34.50
CA ARG A 33 -14.46 22.51 33.63
C ARG A 33 -14.74 22.14 32.16
N PRO A 34 -15.06 23.09 31.27
CA PRO A 34 -15.42 22.75 29.89
C PRO A 34 -14.23 22.16 29.13
N HIS A 35 -14.39 20.93 28.67
CA HIS A 35 -13.57 20.35 27.60
C HIS A 35 -13.92 21.05 26.28
N PRO A 36 -12.93 21.35 25.41
CA PRO A 36 -13.21 21.98 24.13
C PRO A 36 -14.00 21.03 23.23
N THR A 37 -15.29 21.29 23.08
CA THR A 37 -16.16 20.70 22.06
C THR A 37 -15.80 21.29 20.71
N GLY A 38 -14.86 20.67 20.02
CA GLY A 38 -14.62 20.86 18.59
C GLY A 38 -15.28 19.73 17.81
N SER A 39 -16.55 19.88 17.45
CA SER A 39 -17.23 19.00 16.50
C SER A 39 -16.69 19.23 15.10
N ALA A 40 -15.59 18.56 14.74
CA ALA A 40 -15.16 18.46 13.35
C ALA A 40 -15.90 17.29 12.69
N SER A 41 -17.12 17.55 12.24
CA SER A 41 -17.77 16.73 11.23
C SER A 41 -16.97 16.85 9.93
N ARG A 42 -16.18 15.82 9.59
CA ARG A 42 -15.74 15.59 8.21
C ARG A 42 -16.28 14.25 7.75
N SER A 43 -17.58 14.24 7.45
CA SER A 43 -18.16 13.36 6.46
C SER A 43 -17.66 13.78 5.08
N GLY A 44 -17.15 12.84 4.29
CA GLY A 44 -16.93 13.07 2.87
C GLY A 44 -15.70 12.34 2.35
N SER A 45 -15.93 11.20 1.71
CA SER A 45 -15.02 10.63 0.72
C SER A 45 -14.88 11.61 -0.45
N THR A 46 -13.87 12.46 -0.42
CA THR A 46 -13.48 13.28 -1.57
C THR A 46 -12.41 12.53 -2.34
N SER A 47 -12.80 11.90 -3.44
CA SER A 47 -11.87 11.64 -4.54
C SER A 47 -11.26 12.99 -4.97
N PRO A 48 -9.94 13.11 -5.15
CA PRO A 48 -9.34 14.40 -5.48
C PRO A 48 -9.88 14.85 -6.84
N SER A 49 -10.48 16.03 -6.87
CA SER A 49 -10.75 16.79 -8.09
C SER A 49 -9.44 17.07 -8.81
N SER A 50 -9.50 17.10 -10.14
CA SER A 50 -8.39 17.16 -11.12
C SER A 50 -7.50 18.42 -11.04
N GLY A 51 -6.89 18.69 -9.88
CA GLY A 51 -6.04 19.85 -9.64
C GLY A 51 -5.47 20.01 -8.22
N GLU A 52 -5.80 19.15 -7.26
CA GLU A 52 -5.13 19.15 -5.95
C GLU A 52 -3.89 18.26 -5.99
N GLU A 53 -2.72 18.88 -6.11
CA GLU A 53 -1.45 18.19 -6.01
C GLU A 53 -1.28 17.65 -4.57
N TRP A 54 -0.96 16.36 -4.45
CA TRP A 54 -0.71 15.77 -3.14
C TRP A 54 0.56 16.35 -2.52
N GLY A 55 0.54 16.62 -1.20
CA GLY A 55 1.72 17.06 -0.47
C GLY A 55 2.79 15.95 -0.36
N PHE A 56 4.04 16.33 -0.04
CA PHE A 56 5.19 15.43 0.07
C PHE A 56 4.90 14.16 0.90
N SER A 57 4.38 14.33 2.12
CA SER A 57 4.08 13.20 3.02
C SER A 57 3.01 12.27 2.46
N THR A 58 2.05 12.79 1.70
CA THR A 58 1.01 12.00 1.04
C THR A 58 1.60 11.23 -0.15
N ARG A 59 2.44 11.88 -0.95
CA ARG A 59 3.16 11.25 -2.07
C ARG A 59 4.02 10.09 -1.59
N ALA A 60 4.75 10.28 -0.49
CA ALA A 60 5.66 9.28 0.09
C ALA A 60 4.95 7.97 0.49
N VAL A 61 3.65 8.03 0.80
CA VAL A 61 2.88 6.87 1.25
C VAL A 61 2.11 6.23 0.10
N HIS A 62 1.60 7.02 -0.86
CA HIS A 62 0.62 6.54 -1.84
C HIS A 62 1.19 6.32 -3.26
N ILE A 63 2.23 7.05 -3.66
CA ILE A 63 2.76 6.91 -5.02
C ILE A 63 3.61 5.64 -5.11
N GLY A 64 3.39 4.85 -6.17
CA GLY A 64 4.03 3.55 -6.37
C GLY A 64 3.52 2.44 -5.44
N GLN A 65 2.54 2.70 -4.57
CA GLN A 65 2.01 1.76 -3.57
C GLN A 65 0.53 1.42 -3.82
N GLY A 66 0.23 0.96 -5.04
CA GLY A 66 -1.12 0.51 -5.41
C GLY A 66 -1.44 -0.90 -4.90
N PRO A 67 -2.73 -1.26 -4.73
CA PRO A 67 -3.10 -2.62 -4.40
C PRO A 67 -2.62 -3.62 -5.45
N ASP A 68 -2.08 -4.75 -5.02
CA ASP A 68 -1.64 -5.82 -5.91
C ASP A 68 -2.82 -6.31 -6.80
N PRO A 69 -2.70 -6.28 -8.14
CA PRO A 69 -3.77 -6.69 -9.03
C PRO A 69 -4.21 -8.16 -8.88
N ALA A 70 -3.31 -9.04 -8.40
CA ALA A 70 -3.60 -10.47 -8.29
C ALA A 70 -4.35 -10.82 -6.98
N THR A 71 -3.98 -10.19 -5.87
CA THR A 71 -4.48 -10.57 -4.53
C THR A 71 -5.26 -9.47 -3.81
N GLY A 72 -5.15 -8.22 -4.27
CA GLY A 72 -5.67 -7.05 -3.55
C GLY A 72 -4.86 -6.69 -2.31
N ALA A 73 -3.64 -7.24 -2.14
CA ALA A 73 -2.76 -6.85 -1.04
C ALA A 73 -2.44 -5.36 -1.11
N VAL A 74 -2.65 -4.64 -0.01
CA VAL A 74 -2.40 -3.19 0.08
C VAL A 74 -0.90 -2.88 0.11
N VAL A 75 -0.11 -3.78 0.70
CA VAL A 75 1.35 -3.69 0.68
C VAL A 75 1.88 -4.39 -0.57
N GLN A 76 2.81 -3.73 -1.26
CA GLN A 76 3.40 -4.30 -2.47
C GLN A 76 4.10 -5.63 -2.16
N PRO A 77 3.80 -6.72 -2.90
CA PRO A 77 4.49 -7.99 -2.74
C PRO A 77 5.98 -7.89 -3.08
N ILE A 78 6.79 -8.73 -2.42
CA ILE A 78 8.22 -8.83 -2.70
C ILE A 78 8.45 -9.85 -3.83
N HIS A 79 8.80 -9.35 -5.01
CA HIS A 79 9.08 -10.19 -6.18
C HIS A 79 10.55 -10.63 -6.21
N LEU A 80 10.84 -11.82 -5.68
CA LEU A 80 12.18 -12.43 -5.67
C LEU A 80 12.50 -13.24 -6.95
N ALA A 81 11.54 -13.39 -7.85
CA ALA A 81 11.72 -14.12 -9.09
C ALA A 81 12.79 -13.43 -9.97
N THR A 82 13.64 -14.21 -10.63
CA THR A 82 14.66 -13.68 -11.56
C THR A 82 14.10 -13.45 -12.95
N THR A 83 13.13 -14.26 -13.38
CA THR A 83 12.49 -14.23 -14.69
C THR A 83 10.98 -14.35 -14.57
N TYR A 84 10.24 -13.84 -15.56
CA TYR A 84 8.78 -13.82 -15.59
C TYR A 84 8.25 -14.60 -16.80
N ALA A 85 7.11 -15.27 -16.62
CA ALA A 85 6.50 -16.07 -17.70
C ALA A 85 6.03 -15.18 -18.86
N GLN A 86 6.43 -15.53 -20.08
CA GLN A 86 6.02 -14.85 -21.31
C GLN A 86 4.90 -15.63 -22.01
N GLU A 87 3.97 -14.93 -22.65
CA GLU A 87 2.90 -15.56 -23.45
C GLU A 87 3.43 -16.06 -24.80
N GLY A 88 4.54 -15.51 -25.25
CA GLY A 88 5.28 -15.88 -26.45
C GLY A 88 6.54 -15.03 -26.56
N VAL A 89 7.37 -15.29 -27.56
CA VAL A 89 8.63 -14.54 -27.76
C VAL A 89 8.32 -13.05 -27.91
N GLY A 90 8.85 -12.23 -27.00
CA GLY A 90 8.63 -10.78 -26.97
C GLY A 90 7.22 -10.34 -26.53
N LYS A 91 6.40 -11.26 -26.02
CA LYS A 91 5.06 -10.97 -25.47
C LYS A 91 5.06 -11.17 -23.95
N HIS A 92 5.35 -10.09 -23.23
CA HIS A 92 5.45 -10.07 -21.78
C HIS A 92 4.46 -9.09 -21.14
N LYS A 93 4.18 -9.26 -19.84
CA LYS A 93 3.23 -8.44 -19.08
C LYS A 93 3.90 -7.23 -18.41
N GLY A 94 4.87 -6.63 -19.10
CA GLY A 94 5.70 -5.53 -18.58
C GLY A 94 7.06 -5.95 -18.05
N PHE A 95 7.20 -7.13 -17.45
CA PHE A 95 8.47 -7.64 -16.93
C PHE A 95 8.89 -8.95 -17.60
N GLU A 96 10.20 -9.08 -17.85
CA GLU A 96 10.80 -10.30 -18.42
C GLU A 96 11.92 -10.84 -17.52
N TYR A 97 12.83 -9.96 -17.11
CA TYR A 97 13.98 -10.32 -16.30
C TYR A 97 14.23 -9.26 -15.23
N SER A 98 14.39 -9.68 -13.97
CA SER A 98 14.42 -8.80 -12.80
C SER A 98 15.57 -7.79 -12.78
N ARG A 99 16.67 -8.04 -13.50
CA ARG A 99 17.72 -7.03 -13.67
C ARG A 99 17.19 -5.81 -14.43
N SER A 100 16.50 -6.06 -15.55
CA SER A 100 15.95 -5.02 -16.42
C SER A 100 14.77 -4.32 -15.77
N GLY A 101 13.88 -5.08 -15.12
CA GLY A 101 12.74 -4.53 -14.39
C GLY A 101 12.17 -5.50 -13.37
N ASN A 102 11.83 -5.01 -12.19
CA ASN A 102 11.21 -5.77 -11.12
C ASN A 102 10.06 -4.95 -10.51
N PRO A 103 8.85 -5.50 -10.31
CA PRO A 103 7.71 -4.72 -9.81
C PRO A 103 7.97 -4.07 -8.45
N THR A 104 8.66 -4.77 -7.54
CA THR A 104 9.03 -4.24 -6.22
C THR A 104 9.96 -3.05 -6.33
N ARG A 105 10.94 -3.13 -7.25
CA ARG A 105 11.91 -2.04 -7.48
C ARG A 105 11.25 -0.86 -8.18
N GLN A 106 10.39 -1.13 -9.16
CA GLN A 106 9.65 -0.10 -9.89
C GLN A 106 8.77 0.74 -8.94
N ALA A 107 8.10 0.10 -7.98
CA ALA A 107 7.32 0.81 -6.95
C ALA A 107 8.16 1.82 -6.14
N LEU A 108 9.41 1.45 -5.79
CA LEU A 108 10.35 2.35 -5.13
C LEU A 108 10.81 3.47 -6.07
N GLU A 109 11.16 3.13 -7.31
CA GLU A 109 11.61 4.08 -8.34
C GLU A 109 10.56 5.15 -8.63
N GLU A 110 9.29 4.76 -8.76
CA GLU A 110 8.16 5.68 -8.98
C GLU A 110 7.90 6.58 -7.78
N CYS A 111 7.98 6.04 -6.55
CA CYS A 111 7.84 6.84 -5.34
C CYS A 111 8.95 7.89 -5.23
N LEU A 112 10.22 7.49 -5.41
CA LEU A 112 11.36 8.42 -5.36
C LEU A 112 11.29 9.46 -6.47
N ALA A 113 10.94 9.07 -7.69
CA ALA A 113 10.76 10.00 -8.80
C ALA A 113 9.71 11.05 -8.47
N ALA A 114 8.58 10.64 -7.88
CA ALA A 114 7.58 11.58 -7.41
C ALA A 114 8.10 12.46 -6.27
N LEU A 115 8.85 11.96 -5.29
CA LEU A 115 9.32 12.81 -4.20
C LEU A 115 10.28 13.92 -4.65
N GLU A 116 11.09 13.64 -5.67
CA GLU A 116 12.08 14.58 -6.24
C GLU A 116 11.55 15.41 -7.43
N ASP A 117 10.24 15.31 -7.72
CA ASP A 117 9.61 15.92 -8.91
C ASP A 117 10.30 15.56 -10.24
N ALA A 118 10.85 14.34 -10.29
CA ALA A 118 11.54 13.79 -11.44
C ALA A 118 10.60 12.94 -12.31
N LYS A 119 10.90 12.88 -13.61
CA LYS A 119 10.13 12.05 -14.55
C LYS A 119 10.36 10.54 -14.34
N HIS A 120 11.56 10.17 -13.92
CA HIS A 120 12.00 8.78 -13.75
C HIS A 120 12.94 8.67 -12.55
N GLY A 121 12.90 7.51 -11.88
CA GLY A 121 13.82 7.12 -10.83
C GLY A 121 14.48 5.79 -11.19
N LEU A 122 15.72 5.58 -10.74
CA LEU A 122 16.45 4.32 -10.93
C LEU A 122 17.05 3.90 -9.58
N ALA A 123 16.76 2.68 -9.15
CA ALA A 123 17.27 2.16 -7.88
C ALA A 123 18.49 1.26 -8.11
N PHE A 124 19.56 1.53 -7.36
CA PHE A 124 20.84 0.83 -7.44
C PHE A 124 21.14 0.07 -6.14
N ALA A 125 22.11 -0.84 -6.21
CA ALA A 125 22.54 -1.61 -5.03
C ALA A 125 23.23 -0.75 -3.96
N SER A 126 23.81 0.39 -4.35
CA SER A 126 24.46 1.35 -3.46
C SER A 126 24.55 2.74 -4.11
N GLY A 127 24.84 3.76 -3.30
CA GLY A 127 25.11 5.12 -3.79
C GLY A 127 26.27 5.17 -4.79
N LEU A 128 27.37 4.47 -4.52
CA LEU A 128 28.50 4.40 -5.46
C LEU A 128 28.11 3.71 -6.78
N GLY A 129 27.19 2.74 -6.75
CA GLY A 129 26.65 2.13 -7.97
C GLY A 129 25.86 3.13 -8.82
N ALA A 130 25.10 4.01 -8.17
CA ALA A 130 24.40 5.10 -8.84
C ALA A 130 25.38 6.10 -9.46
N GLU A 131 26.36 6.57 -8.69
CA GLU A 131 27.40 7.49 -9.16
C GLU A 131 28.22 6.91 -10.30
N THR A 132 28.63 5.63 -10.20
CA THR A 132 29.36 4.94 -11.28
C THR A 132 28.53 4.88 -12.55
N THR A 133 27.23 4.59 -12.44
CA THR A 133 26.33 4.56 -13.60
C THR A 133 26.18 5.95 -14.23
N LEU A 134 26.10 7.00 -13.42
CA LEU A 134 26.10 8.38 -13.90
C LEU A 134 27.39 8.73 -14.65
N LEU A 135 28.55 8.33 -14.11
CA LEU A 135 29.84 8.57 -14.76
C LEU A 135 30.00 7.81 -16.08
N PHE A 136 29.36 6.64 -16.23
CA PHE A 136 29.34 5.91 -17.50
C PHE A 136 28.52 6.59 -18.61
N LEU A 137 27.80 7.67 -18.31
CA LEU A 137 27.18 8.52 -19.34
C LEU A 137 28.20 9.45 -20.02
N LEU A 138 29.38 9.65 -19.42
CA LEU A 138 30.42 10.52 -19.93
C LEU A 138 31.29 9.81 -20.97
N SER A 139 31.83 10.58 -21.90
CA SER A 139 32.79 10.11 -22.89
C SER A 139 34.23 10.29 -22.40
N PRO A 140 35.19 9.47 -22.88
CA PRO A 140 36.60 9.69 -22.59
C PRO A 140 37.05 11.09 -23.00
N GLY A 141 37.64 11.84 -22.05
CA GLY A 141 38.07 13.22 -22.25
C GLY A 141 37.12 14.28 -21.67
N ASP A 142 35.93 13.89 -21.22
CA ASP A 142 35.01 14.80 -20.52
C ASP A 142 35.59 15.21 -19.16
N HIS A 143 35.30 16.45 -18.76
CA HIS A 143 35.78 17.03 -17.50
C HIS A 143 34.61 17.25 -16.53
N VAL A 144 34.72 16.68 -15.32
CA VAL A 144 33.71 16.79 -14.26
C VAL A 144 34.17 17.80 -13.21
N VAL A 145 33.31 18.75 -12.87
CA VAL A 145 33.51 19.67 -11.74
C VAL A 145 32.66 19.20 -10.57
N TYR A 146 33.27 19.08 -9.39
CA TYR A 146 32.61 18.73 -8.14
C TYR A 146 32.98 19.76 -7.06
N MET A 147 32.16 19.84 -5.99
CA MET A 147 32.34 20.75 -4.86
C MET A 147 32.76 19.96 -3.62
#